data_AF-A0A242NE85-F1
#
_entry.id   AF-A0A242NE85-F1
#
_cell.length_a   1.000
_cell.length_b   1.000
_cell.length_c   1.000
_cell.angle_alpha   90.00
_cell.angle_beta   90.00
_cell.angle_gamma   90.00
#
_symmetry.space_group_name_H-M   'P 1'
#
loop_
_entity.id
_entity.type
_entity.pdbx_description
1 polymer ?
#
loop_
_entity_poly.entity_id
_entity_poly.type
_entity_poly.pdbx_seq_one_letter_code
_entity_poly.pdbx_strand_id
1 'polypeptide(L)'
;MTMKPIYSKEWITVNEDDTKVRVSQFYFRKTNDLFEQILLALNDDAAEQATALRFLRNECPSASELEVLAPVIINMAVNENTDNSILARQCLVNSAFNQNRTIRKKLTSMFDDFLKSENQYTYRRLAELLFFLNYRDLRKRLMEKCKNSKDKNIVNIYTEFTEQYDF
;
A
#
# COMPACT_ATOMS: atom_id res chain seq x y z
N MET A 1 -27.92 12.33 -40.38
CA MET A 1 -27.58 11.12 -39.60
C MET A 1 -27.31 11.55 -38.17
N THR A 2 -28.13 11.12 -37.22
CA THR A 2 -27.83 11.32 -35.79
C THR A 2 -26.98 10.14 -35.34
N MET A 3 -25.73 10.41 -34.95
CA MET A 3 -24.89 9.40 -34.30
C MET A 3 -25.56 8.97 -33.00
N LYS A 4 -25.92 7.69 -32.89
CA LYS A 4 -26.31 7.13 -31.60
C LYS A 4 -25.12 7.29 -30.64
N PRO A 5 -25.34 7.71 -29.38
CA PRO A 5 -24.26 7.75 -28.41
C PRO A 5 -23.66 6.36 -28.29
N ILE A 6 -22.32 6.29 -28.34
CA ILE A 6 -21.55 5.04 -28.27
C ILE A 6 -21.71 4.37 -26.89
N TYR A 7 -22.10 5.15 -25.89
CA TYR A 7 -22.27 4.72 -24.50
C TYR A 7 -23.69 4.94 -24.01
N SER A 8 -24.10 4.14 -23.01
CA SER A 8 -25.41 4.29 -22.36
C SER A 8 -25.49 5.61 -21.58
N LYS A 9 -26.70 6.07 -21.28
CA LYS A 9 -26.90 7.30 -20.49
C LYS A 9 -26.30 7.15 -19.09
N GLU A 10 -26.44 5.98 -18.49
CA GLU A 10 -25.89 5.64 -17.18
C GLU A 10 -24.36 5.76 -17.18
N TRP A 11 -23.69 5.27 -18.23
CA TRP A 11 -22.24 5.39 -18.35
C TRP A 11 -21.78 6.84 -18.46
N ILE A 12 -22.50 7.67 -19.21
CA ILE A 12 -22.23 9.10 -19.33
C ILE A 12 -22.37 9.78 -17.96
N THR A 13 -23.46 9.50 -17.23
CA THR A 13 -23.70 10.04 -15.88
C THR A 13 -22.61 9.62 -14.89
N VAL A 14 -22.21 8.35 -14.88
CA VAL A 14 -21.11 7.88 -14.01
C VAL A 14 -19.81 8.64 -14.30
N ASN A 15 -19.51 8.90 -15.57
CA ASN A 15 -18.29 9.63 -15.95
C ASN A 15 -18.35 11.12 -15.56
N GLU A 16 -19.52 11.74 -15.67
CA GLU A 16 -19.75 13.11 -15.19
C GLU A 16 -19.57 13.22 -13.67
N ASP A 17 -20.10 12.26 -12.91
CA ASP A 17 -20.00 12.25 -11.46
C ASP A 17 -18.58 11.92 -10.98
N ASP A 18 -17.86 10.99 -11.63
CA ASP A 18 -16.42 10.74 -11.37
C ASP A 18 -15.60 12.02 -11.59
N THR A 19 -15.91 12.77 -12.65
CA THR A 19 -15.26 14.06 -12.92
C THR A 19 -15.52 15.07 -11.81
N LYS A 20 -16.77 15.22 -11.34
CA LYS A 20 -17.12 16.13 -10.24
C LYS A 20 -16.41 15.76 -8.94
N VAL A 21 -16.30 14.46 -8.64
CA VAL A 21 -15.57 13.96 -7.47
C VAL A 21 -14.10 14.32 -7.57
N ARG A 22 -13.43 14.05 -8.70
CA ARG A 22 -12.01 14.42 -8.90
C ARG A 22 -11.76 15.92 -8.77
N VAL A 23 -12.65 16.74 -9.33
CA VAL A 23 -12.55 18.21 -9.21
C VAL A 23 -12.70 18.65 -7.76
N SER A 24 -13.66 18.06 -7.03
CA SER A 24 -13.87 18.34 -5.61
C SER A 24 -12.66 17.93 -4.77
N GLN A 25 -12.06 16.77 -5.04
CA GLN A 25 -10.84 16.29 -4.40
C GLN A 25 -9.67 17.26 -4.66
N PHE A 26 -9.51 17.74 -5.89
CA PHE A 26 -8.47 18.73 -6.23
C PHE A 26 -8.62 20.04 -5.43
N TYR A 27 -9.85 20.54 -5.26
CA TYR A 27 -10.08 21.73 -4.44
C TYR A 27 -9.92 21.46 -2.95
N PHE A 28 -10.37 20.30 -2.48
CA PHE A 28 -10.20 19.87 -1.10
C PHE A 28 -8.72 19.75 -0.74
N ARG A 29 -7.87 19.31 -1.66
CA ARG A 29 -6.40 19.34 -1.52
C ARG A 29 -5.78 20.71 -1.27
N LYS A 30 -6.50 21.78 -1.58
CA LYS A 30 -6.02 23.15 -1.33
C LYS A 30 -6.41 23.65 0.05
N THR A 31 -7.14 22.88 0.86
CA THR A 31 -7.36 23.23 2.26
C THR A 31 -6.07 23.00 3.04
N ASN A 32 -5.84 23.84 4.06
CA ASN A 32 -4.58 23.85 4.78
C ASN A 32 -4.37 22.63 5.69
N ASP A 33 -5.43 21.87 5.97
CA ASP A 33 -5.50 20.85 7.01
C ASP A 33 -5.69 19.42 6.47
N LEU A 34 -5.86 19.24 5.16
CA LEU A 34 -6.17 17.93 4.59
C LEU A 34 -5.15 16.86 4.99
N PHE A 35 -3.87 17.19 4.89
CA PHE A 35 -2.81 16.24 5.23
C PHE A 35 -2.88 15.80 6.70
N GLU A 36 -3.18 16.74 7.60
CA GLU A 36 -3.33 16.48 9.03
C GLU A 36 -4.56 15.59 9.28
N GLN A 37 -5.68 15.86 8.61
CA GLN A 37 -6.89 15.03 8.68
C GLN A 37 -6.64 13.61 8.18
N ILE A 38 -5.89 13.43 7.08
CA ILE A 38 -5.49 12.11 6.58
C ILE A 38 -4.66 11.37 7.63
N LEU A 39 -3.69 12.04 8.25
CA LEU A 39 -2.88 11.44 9.31
C LEU A 39 -3.72 11.06 10.54
N LEU A 40 -4.67 11.89 10.94
CA LEU A 40 -5.60 11.58 12.02
C LEU A 40 -6.43 10.33 11.69
N ALA A 41 -7.06 10.29 10.51
CA ALA A 41 -7.87 9.17 10.07
C ALA A 41 -7.08 7.86 9.93
N LEU A 42 -5.80 7.91 9.52
CA LEU A 42 -4.92 6.74 9.49
C LEU A 42 -4.61 6.17 10.88
N ASN A 43 -4.78 6.96 11.95
CA ASN A 43 -4.52 6.54 13.33
C ASN A 43 -5.82 6.33 14.13
N ASP A 44 -6.97 6.38 13.48
CA ASP A 44 -8.29 6.21 14.11
C ASP A 44 -8.82 4.78 13.89
N ASP A 45 -10.14 4.59 13.94
CA ASP A 45 -10.80 3.32 13.71
C ASP A 45 -10.62 2.77 12.28
N ALA A 46 -10.97 1.49 12.11
CA ALA A 46 -10.76 0.78 10.86
C ALA A 46 -11.51 1.37 9.66
N ALA A 47 -12.67 2.00 9.87
CA ALA A 47 -13.45 2.61 8.79
C ALA A 47 -12.82 3.93 8.32
N GLU A 48 -12.35 4.75 9.26
CA GLU A 48 -11.61 5.98 8.95
C GLU A 48 -10.28 5.69 8.26
N GLN A 49 -9.53 4.70 8.75
CA GLN A 49 -8.32 4.19 8.10
C GLN A 49 -8.60 3.76 6.66
N ALA A 50 -9.66 2.98 6.43
CA ALA A 50 -10.02 2.51 5.09
C ALA A 50 -10.34 3.69 4.16
N THR A 51 -11.01 4.72 4.67
CA THR A 51 -11.34 5.93 3.94
C THR A 51 -10.09 6.72 3.57
N ALA A 52 -9.18 6.93 4.52
CA ALA A 52 -7.91 7.60 4.29
C ALA A 52 -7.04 6.88 3.27
N LEU A 53 -6.95 5.54 3.35
CA LEU A 53 -6.19 4.73 2.38
C LEU A 53 -6.82 4.78 0.98
N ARG A 54 -8.14 4.73 0.86
CA ARG A 54 -8.82 4.87 -0.45
C ARG A 54 -8.58 6.24 -1.06
N PHE A 55 -8.56 7.28 -0.23
CA PHE A 55 -8.21 8.64 -0.65
C PHE A 55 -6.76 8.64 -1.17
N LEU A 56 -5.79 8.24 -0.35
CA LEU A 56 -4.37 8.22 -0.69
C LEU A 56 -4.04 7.38 -1.94
N ARG A 57 -4.75 6.28 -2.17
CA ARG A 57 -4.54 5.42 -3.34
C ARG A 57 -4.68 6.17 -4.66
N ASN A 58 -5.56 7.15 -4.74
CA ASN A 58 -5.82 7.89 -5.99
C ASN A 58 -4.99 9.17 -6.09
N GLU A 59 -4.09 9.38 -5.13
CA GLU A 59 -3.44 10.64 -4.89
C GLU A 59 -1.92 10.53 -5.10
N CYS A 60 -1.28 11.64 -5.48
CA CYS A 60 0.17 11.76 -5.55
C CYS A 60 0.65 12.68 -4.42
N PRO A 61 1.08 12.14 -3.26
CA PRO A 61 1.58 12.98 -2.19
C PRO A 61 2.96 13.54 -2.57
N SER A 62 3.25 14.74 -2.09
CA SER A 62 4.58 15.35 -2.19
C SER A 62 5.64 14.51 -1.48
N ALA A 63 6.91 14.76 -1.79
CA ALA A 63 8.02 14.05 -1.14
C ALA A 63 8.01 14.24 0.39
N SER A 64 7.67 15.42 0.89
CA SER A 64 7.56 15.70 2.33
C SER A 64 6.41 14.94 2.98
N GLU A 65 5.25 14.86 2.33
CA GLU A 65 4.11 14.08 2.83
C GLU A 65 4.45 12.58 2.85
N LEU A 66 5.12 12.08 1.80
CA LEU A 66 5.56 10.69 1.73
C LEU A 66 6.56 10.31 2.82
N GLU A 67 7.45 11.21 3.23
CA GLU A 67 8.39 10.94 4.33
C GLU A 67 7.69 10.59 5.66
N VAL A 68 6.49 11.14 5.86
CA VAL A 68 5.63 10.92 7.03
C VAL A 68 4.66 9.76 6.80
N LEU A 69 4.00 9.69 5.64
CA LEU A 69 3.00 8.66 5.32
C LEU A 69 3.61 7.27 5.13
N ALA A 70 4.77 7.18 4.49
CA ALA A 70 5.38 5.91 4.13
C ALA A 70 5.53 4.94 5.31
N PRO A 71 6.12 5.31 6.47
CA PRO A 71 6.24 4.38 7.58
C PRO A 71 4.89 3.89 8.11
N VAL A 72 3.87 4.76 8.17
CA VAL A 72 2.52 4.40 8.63
C VAL A 72 1.90 3.37 7.70
N ILE A 73 1.87 3.66 6.39
CA ILE A 73 1.26 2.78 5.39
C ILE A 73 2.04 1.44 5.28
N ILE A 74 3.38 1.48 5.34
CA ILE A 74 4.21 0.28 5.38
C ILE A 74 3.87 -0.59 6.60
N ASN A 75 3.70 0.02 7.78
CA ASN A 75 3.32 -0.69 8.99
C ASN A 75 1.94 -1.34 8.85
N MET A 76 0.92 -0.62 8.37
CA MET A 76 -0.42 -1.17 8.12
C MET A 76 -0.40 -2.32 7.11
N ALA A 77 0.40 -2.20 6.05
CA ALA A 77 0.54 -3.23 5.02
C ALA A 77 1.15 -4.55 5.52
N VAL A 78 1.96 -4.50 6.59
CA VAL A 78 2.77 -5.64 7.06
C VAL A 78 2.26 -6.20 8.39
N ASN A 79 1.95 -5.34 9.36
CA ASN A 79 1.63 -5.76 10.73
C ASN A 79 0.14 -5.91 11.00
N GLU A 80 -0.73 -5.18 10.32
CA GLU A 80 -2.17 -5.27 10.58
C GLU A 80 -2.81 -6.47 9.85
N ASN A 81 -3.67 -7.20 10.55
CA ASN A 81 -4.46 -8.29 9.98
C ASN A 81 -5.90 -7.86 9.71
N THR A 82 -6.07 -6.86 8.87
CA THR A 82 -7.37 -6.25 8.54
C THR A 82 -7.48 -6.05 7.03
N ASP A 83 -8.69 -5.78 6.53
CA ASP A 83 -8.91 -5.38 5.14
C ASP A 83 -8.09 -4.13 4.76
N ASN A 84 -7.72 -3.31 5.75
CA ASN A 84 -6.88 -2.13 5.57
C ASN A 84 -5.45 -2.50 5.15
N SER A 85 -4.93 -3.68 5.52
CA SER A 85 -3.64 -4.16 5.03
C SER A 85 -3.61 -4.30 3.50
N ILE A 86 -4.72 -4.73 2.89
CA ILE A 86 -4.86 -4.85 1.44
C ILE A 86 -4.87 -3.44 0.81
N LEU A 87 -5.64 -2.52 1.38
CA LEU A 87 -5.72 -1.13 0.91
C LEU A 87 -4.36 -0.41 1.04
N ALA A 88 -3.63 -0.63 2.13
CA ALA A 88 -2.30 -0.07 2.35
C ALA A 88 -1.29 -0.57 1.30
N ARG A 89 -1.31 -1.87 0.99
CA ARG A 89 -0.50 -2.42 -0.11
C ARG A 89 -0.86 -1.82 -1.46
N GLN A 90 -2.15 -1.64 -1.75
CA GLN A 90 -2.59 -0.99 -2.99
C GLN A 90 -2.04 0.44 -3.10
N CYS A 91 -1.99 1.19 -1.99
CA CYS A 91 -1.37 2.53 -1.97
C CYS A 91 0.12 2.44 -2.34
N LEU A 92 0.88 1.54 -1.72
CA LEU A 92 2.33 1.41 -1.93
C LEU A 92 2.70 0.93 -3.35
N VAL A 93 1.88 0.06 -3.94
CA VAL A 93 2.10 -0.51 -5.28
C VAL A 93 1.69 0.46 -6.40
N ASN A 94 0.80 1.42 -6.11
CA ASN A 94 0.44 2.48 -7.06
C ASN A 94 1.71 3.21 -7.54
N SER A 95 1.79 3.51 -8.84
CA SER A 95 2.94 4.16 -9.47
C SER A 95 3.37 5.47 -8.80
N ALA A 96 2.43 6.24 -8.24
CA ALA A 96 2.73 7.46 -7.49
C ALA A 96 3.61 7.22 -6.25
N PHE A 97 3.43 6.09 -5.58
CA PHE A 97 4.23 5.69 -4.41
C PHE A 97 5.44 4.85 -4.83
N ASN A 98 5.26 3.86 -5.71
CA ASN A 98 6.27 2.86 -6.02
C ASN A 98 7.51 3.44 -6.74
N GLN A 99 7.35 4.52 -7.51
CA GLN A 99 8.48 5.20 -8.16
C GLN A 99 9.31 6.06 -7.20
N ASN A 100 8.80 6.30 -5.99
CA ASN A 100 9.47 7.16 -5.03
C ASN A 100 10.50 6.39 -4.18
N ARG A 101 11.76 6.87 -4.20
CA ARG A 101 12.87 6.30 -3.42
C ARG A 101 12.61 6.30 -1.91
N THR A 102 11.74 7.18 -1.41
CA THR A 102 11.34 7.24 0.01
C THR A 102 10.71 5.93 0.47
N ILE A 103 9.88 5.26 -0.34
CA ILE A 103 9.27 3.98 0.05
C ILE A 103 10.35 2.92 0.28
N ARG A 104 11.27 2.77 -0.66
CA ARG A 104 12.40 1.84 -0.53
C ARG A 104 13.25 2.14 0.69
N LYS A 105 13.61 3.42 0.89
CA LYS A 105 14.42 3.89 2.01
C LYS A 105 13.75 3.55 3.36
N LYS A 106 12.48 3.89 3.53
CA LYS A 106 11.72 3.65 4.77
C LYS A 106 11.52 2.17 5.02
N LEU A 107 11.13 1.40 4.00
CA LEU A 107 10.95 -0.04 4.13
C LEU A 107 12.27 -0.73 4.51
N THR A 108 13.39 -0.31 3.93
CA THR A 108 14.72 -0.83 4.29
C THR A 108 15.08 -0.49 5.74
N SER A 109 14.78 0.73 6.20
CA SER A 109 15.05 1.12 7.60
C SER A 109 14.20 0.36 8.62
N MET A 110 12.97 -0.03 8.26
CA MET A 110 12.05 -0.77 9.13
C MET A 110 12.18 -2.29 8.99
N PHE A 111 12.94 -2.76 8.01
CA PHE A 111 12.99 -4.18 7.62
C PHE A 111 13.39 -5.08 8.78
N ASP A 112 14.47 -4.73 9.47
CA ASP A 112 14.98 -5.54 10.57
C ASP A 112 14.03 -5.53 11.79
N ASP A 113 13.23 -4.48 11.96
CA ASP A 113 12.21 -4.44 13.01
C ASP A 113 11.06 -5.41 12.72
N PHE A 114 10.64 -5.55 11.46
CA PHE A 114 9.69 -6.59 11.07
C PHE A 114 10.24 -8.00 11.32
N LEU A 115 11.54 -8.22 11.08
CA LEU A 115 12.19 -9.52 11.32
C LEU A 115 12.27 -9.89 12.81
N LYS A 116 12.24 -8.91 13.73
CA LYS A 116 12.23 -9.19 15.17
C LYS A 116 10.91 -9.79 15.65
N SER A 117 9.82 -9.62 14.90
CA SER A 117 8.50 -10.16 15.29
C SER A 117 8.48 -11.69 15.34
N GLU A 118 9.34 -12.36 14.58
CA GLU A 118 9.34 -13.81 14.34
C GLU A 118 7.92 -14.38 14.10
N ASN A 119 7.07 -13.56 13.46
CA ASN A 119 5.67 -13.87 13.22
C ASN A 119 5.46 -14.27 11.75
N GLN A 120 4.90 -15.48 11.53
CA GLN A 120 4.64 -16.01 10.19
C GLN A 120 3.78 -15.08 9.32
N TYR A 121 2.79 -14.40 9.90
CA TYR A 121 1.88 -13.54 9.15
C TYR A 121 2.57 -12.25 8.73
N THR A 122 3.35 -11.65 9.63
CA THR A 122 4.20 -10.50 9.31
C THR A 122 5.18 -10.84 8.19
N TYR A 123 5.82 -12.01 8.25
CA TYR A 123 6.77 -12.44 7.23
C TYR A 123 6.11 -12.69 5.88
N ARG A 124 4.94 -13.35 5.85
CA ARG A 124 4.20 -13.57 4.61
C ARG A 124 3.78 -12.25 3.97
N ARG A 125 3.20 -11.33 4.75
CA ARG A 125 2.77 -10.02 4.23
C ARG A 125 3.95 -9.17 3.76
N LEU A 126 5.08 -9.23 4.47
CA LEU A 126 6.31 -8.57 4.03
C LEU A 126 6.84 -9.18 2.73
N ALA A 127 6.82 -10.50 2.58
CA ALA A 127 7.21 -11.18 1.35
C ALA A 127 6.35 -10.75 0.16
N GLU A 128 5.02 -10.72 0.33
CA GLU A 128 4.06 -10.25 -0.67
C GLU A 128 4.33 -8.78 -1.06
N LEU A 129 4.48 -7.89 -0.07
CA LEU A 129 4.76 -6.48 -0.32
C LEU A 129 6.07 -6.30 -1.11
N LEU A 130 7.14 -6.98 -0.71
CA LEU A 130 8.42 -6.92 -1.39
C LEU A 130 8.36 -7.56 -2.80
N PHE A 131 7.46 -8.52 -3.01
CA PHE A 131 7.18 -9.07 -4.34
C PHE A 131 6.61 -7.97 -5.25
N PHE A 132 5.51 -7.34 -4.85
CA PHE A 132 4.84 -6.30 -5.63
C PHE A 132 5.69 -5.04 -5.85
N LEU A 133 6.53 -4.67 -4.89
CA LEU A 133 7.47 -3.55 -5.02
C LEU A 133 8.73 -3.90 -5.83
N ASN A 134 8.92 -5.16 -6.23
CA ASN A 134 10.10 -5.65 -6.93
C ASN A 134 11.43 -5.42 -6.18
N TYR A 135 11.43 -5.49 -4.84
CA TYR A 135 12.63 -5.32 -4.02
C TYR A 135 13.35 -6.65 -3.77
N ARG A 136 13.98 -7.17 -4.84
CA ARG A 136 14.62 -8.49 -4.88
C ARG A 136 15.65 -8.73 -3.78
N ASP A 137 16.43 -7.72 -3.43
CA ASP A 137 17.48 -7.80 -2.40
C ASP A 137 16.90 -8.04 -1.00
N LEU A 138 15.83 -7.30 -0.65
CA LEU A 138 15.14 -7.49 0.63
C LEU A 138 14.39 -8.83 0.66
N ARG A 139 13.82 -9.26 -0.46
CA ARG A 139 13.22 -10.61 -0.57
C ARG A 139 14.24 -11.70 -0.28
N LYS A 140 15.43 -11.63 -0.87
CA LYS A 140 16.53 -12.57 -0.60
C LYS A 140 16.88 -12.63 0.89
N ARG A 141 17.03 -11.47 1.53
CA ARG A 141 17.29 -11.38 2.97
C ARG A 141 16.17 -12.01 3.81
N LEU A 142 14.91 -11.75 3.48
CA LEU A 142 13.76 -12.35 4.18
C LEU A 142 13.75 -13.88 4.01
N MET A 143 13.95 -14.38 2.79
CA MET A 143 13.95 -15.81 2.50
C MET A 143 15.07 -16.55 3.26
N GLU A 144 16.26 -15.98 3.37
CA GLU A 144 17.33 -16.54 4.20
C GLU A 144 16.96 -16.58 5.70
N LYS A 145 16.26 -15.56 6.21
CA LYS A 145 15.75 -15.57 7.59
C LYS A 145 14.67 -16.65 7.77
N CYS A 146 13.78 -16.83 6.79
CA CYS A 146 12.73 -17.86 6.83
C CYS A 146 13.32 -19.27 6.81
N LYS A 147 14.24 -19.54 5.89
CA LYS A 147 14.91 -20.84 5.70
C LYS A 147 15.63 -21.32 6.96
N ASN A 148 16.25 -20.41 7.70
CA ASN A 148 17.03 -20.72 8.90
C ASN A 148 16.18 -20.69 10.20
N SER A 149 14.86 -20.54 10.10
CA SER A 149 13.98 -20.50 11.26
C SER A 149 13.80 -21.87 11.90
N LYS A 150 13.58 -21.90 13.22
CA LYS A 150 13.14 -23.10 13.95
C LYS A 150 11.64 -23.33 13.86
N ASP A 151 10.88 -22.29 13.51
CA ASP A 151 9.43 -22.39 13.30
C ASP A 151 9.13 -22.93 11.91
N LYS A 152 8.49 -24.11 11.86
CA LYS A 152 8.11 -24.77 10.61
C LYS A 152 7.18 -23.92 9.74
N ASN A 153 6.31 -23.11 10.35
CA ASN A 153 5.42 -22.27 9.57
C ASN A 153 6.17 -21.13 8.88
N ILE A 154 7.20 -20.59 9.52
CA ILE A 154 8.08 -19.60 8.90
C ILE A 154 8.92 -20.24 7.79
N VAL A 155 9.42 -21.47 8.00
CA VAL A 155 10.13 -22.22 6.96
C VAL A 155 9.23 -22.49 5.75
N ASN A 156 7.94 -22.79 5.96
CA ASN A 156 6.99 -22.99 4.86
C ASN A 156 6.87 -21.76 3.95
N ILE A 157 6.98 -20.54 4.49
CA ILE A 157 6.97 -19.31 3.67
C ILE A 157 8.12 -19.33 2.66
N TYR A 158 9.31 -19.79 3.06
CA TYR A 158 10.43 -19.93 2.12
C TYR A 158 10.07 -20.88 0.98
N THR A 159 9.60 -22.09 1.31
CA THR A 159 9.23 -23.11 0.32
C THR A 159 8.19 -22.57 -0.65
N GLU A 160 7.09 -22.02 -0.14
CA GLU A 160 6.00 -21.47 -0.96
C GLU A 160 6.47 -20.35 -1.88
N PHE A 161 7.26 -19.40 -1.38
CA PHE A 161 7.69 -18.28 -2.19
C PHE A 161 8.76 -18.66 -3.21
N THR A 162 9.61 -19.65 -2.93
CA THR A 162 10.57 -20.16 -3.93
C THR A 162 9.90 -21.01 -5.01
N GLU A 163 8.82 -21.72 -4.70
CA GLU A 163 8.06 -22.50 -5.67
C GLU A 163 7.15 -21.63 -6.54
N GLN A 164 6.54 -20.59 -5.98
CA GLN A 164 5.58 -19.74 -6.68
C GLN A 164 6.21 -18.55 -7.42
N TYR A 165 7.36 -18.07 -6.99
CA TYR A 165 7.96 -16.86 -7.53
C TYR A 165 9.41 -17.13 -7.95
N ASP A 166 9.68 -17.04 -9.25
CA ASP A 166 11.04 -17.13 -9.81
C ASP A 166 11.97 -16.16 -9.06
N PHE A 167 13.01 -16.74 -8.46
CA PHE A 167 13.93 -16.08 -7.54
C PHE A 167 15.28 -15.75 -8.18
#